data_AF-A0A7V8CZX0-F1
#
_entry.id   AF-A0A7V8CZX0-F1
#
_cell.length_a   1.000
_cell.length_b   1.000
_cell.length_c   1.000
_cell.angle_alpha   90.00
_cell.angle_beta   90.00
_cell.angle_gamma   90.00
#
_symmetry.space_group_name_H-M   'P 1'
#
loop_
_entity.id
_entity.type
_entity.pdbx_description
1 polymer ?
#
loop_
_entity_poly.entity_id
_entity_poly.type
_entity_poly.pdbx_seq_one_letter_code
_entity_poly.pdbx_strand_id
1 'polypeptide(L)'
;MAESEIEQLRRLNQYLQDELERQRGINGEMRRAVAELARAFQESLARANDAAETGDIERVRQITYENRQAWQSYLQQIVQAATTKPQE
;
A
#
# COMPACT_ATOMS: atom_id res chain seq x y z
N MET A 1 -27.99 37.56 6.28
CA MET A 1 -27.01 36.86 7.14
C MET A 1 -27.08 35.34 6.98
N ALA A 2 -28.27 34.71 6.97
CA ALA A 2 -28.39 33.25 6.77
C ALA A 2 -27.90 32.74 5.39
N GLU A 3 -27.98 33.56 4.34
CA GLU A 3 -27.58 33.18 2.98
C GLU A 3 -26.07 32.91 2.85
N SER A 4 -25.22 33.61 3.62
CA SER A 4 -23.77 33.36 3.64
C SER A 4 -23.39 32.08 4.40
N GLU A 5 -24.14 31.74 5.46
CA GLU A 5 -23.95 30.49 6.20
C GLU A 5 -24.34 29.27 5.37
N ILE A 6 -25.45 29.35 4.64
CA ILE A 6 -25.89 28.27 3.73
C ILE A 6 -24.85 28.06 2.62
N GLU A 7 -24.32 29.14 2.04
CA GLU A 7 -23.27 29.05 1.01
C GLU A 7 -21.97 28.44 1.57
N GLN A 8 -21.58 28.79 2.80
CA GLN A 8 -20.43 28.20 3.49
C GLN A 8 -20.64 26.70 3.77
N LEU A 9 -21.84 26.31 4.23
CA LEU A 9 -22.19 24.91 4.46
C LEU A 9 -22.20 24.09 3.18
N ARG A 10 -22.64 24.66 2.05
CA ARG A 10 -22.56 24.01 0.74
C ARG A 10 -21.12 23.75 0.32
N ARG A 11 -20.25 24.77 0.42
CA ARG A 11 -18.82 24.63 0.10
C ARG A 11 -18.13 23.60 1.00
N LEU A 12 -18.44 23.60 2.29
CA LEU A 12 -17.90 22.62 3.22
C LEU A 12 -18.37 21.20 2.88
N ASN A 13 -19.66 21.01 2.59
CA ASN A 13 -20.18 19.70 2.19
C ASN A 13 -19.53 19.20 0.89
N GLN A 14 -19.33 20.07 -0.10
CA GLN A 14 -18.63 19.70 -1.33
C GLN A 14 -17.20 19.25 -1.04
N TYR A 15 -16.45 20.04 -0.26
CA TYR A 15 -15.09 19.68 0.14
C TYR A 15 -15.02 18.33 0.86
N LEU A 16 -15.95 18.08 1.79
CA LEU A 16 -16.00 16.81 2.54
C LEU A 16 -16.35 15.61 1.63
N GLN A 17 -17.20 15.82 0.62
CA GLN A 17 -17.52 14.77 -0.37
C GLN A 17 -16.31 14.46 -1.25
N ASP A 18 -15.63 15.49 -1.76
CA ASP A 18 -14.43 15.35 -2.58
C ASP A 18 -13.31 14.63 -1.80
N GLU A 19 -13.12 15.02 -0.53
CA GLU A 19 -12.14 14.37 0.35
C GLU A 19 -12.51 12.91 0.64
N LEU A 20 -13.80 12.60 0.84
CA LEU A 20 -14.24 11.23 1.05
C LEU A 20 -14.00 10.35 -0.19
N GLU A 21 -14.27 10.87 -1.39
CA GLU A 21 -13.99 10.17 -2.64
C GLU A 21 -12.49 9.93 -2.84
N ARG A 22 -11.66 10.95 -2.55
CA ARG A 22 -10.20 10.84 -2.54
C ARG A 22 -9.71 9.74 -1.59
N GLN A 23 -10.20 9.73 -0.35
CA GLN A 23 -9.83 8.72 0.64
C GLN A 23 -10.27 7.31 0.21
N ARG A 24 -11.41 7.16 -0.48
CA ARG A 24 -11.82 5.88 -1.06
C ARG A 24 -10.85 5.41 -2.14
N GLY A 25 -10.37 6.31 -3.00
CA GLY A 25 -9.34 6.04 -4.00
C GLY A 25 -8.04 5.52 -3.37
N ILE A 26 -7.51 6.26 -2.39
CA ILE A 26 -6.29 5.90 -1.66
C ILE A 26 -6.44 4.52 -0.98
N ASN A 27 -7.59 4.28 -0.33
CA ASN A 27 -7.85 2.98 0.28
C ASN A 27 -7.89 1.82 -0.74
N GLY A 28 -8.40 2.07 -1.95
CA GLY A 28 -8.40 1.08 -3.02
C GLY A 28 -6.99 0.72 -3.48
N GLU A 29 -6.14 1.74 -3.69
CA GLU A 29 -4.73 1.56 -4.07
C GLU A 29 -3.94 0.83 -2.99
N MET A 30 -4.12 1.21 -1.72
CA MET A 30 -3.46 0.56 -0.59
C MET A 30 -3.86 -0.91 -0.47
N ARG A 31 -5.15 -1.26 -0.65
CA ARG A 31 -5.59 -2.66 -0.66
C ARG A 31 -4.96 -3.45 -1.80
N ARG A 32 -4.83 -2.86 -2.99
CA ARG A 32 -4.18 -3.51 -4.14
C ARG A 32 -2.69 -3.75 -3.87
N ALA A 33 -1.98 -2.73 -3.39
CA ALA A 33 -0.55 -2.85 -3.05
C ALA A 33 -0.30 -3.93 -1.99
N VAL A 34 -1.15 -3.99 -0.95
CA VAL A 34 -1.06 -5.03 0.09
C VAL A 34 -1.35 -6.43 -0.48
N ALA A 35 -2.33 -6.56 -1.38
CA ALA A 35 -2.63 -7.84 -2.00
C ALA A 35 -1.47 -8.36 -2.90
N GLU A 36 -0.84 -7.47 -3.66
CA GLU A 36 0.33 -7.78 -4.47
C GLU A 36 1.53 -8.20 -3.60
N LEU A 37 1.76 -7.49 -2.50
CA LEU A 37 2.78 -7.82 -1.52
C LEU A 37 2.55 -9.21 -0.90
N ALA A 38 1.31 -9.51 -0.50
CA ALA A 38 0.97 -10.81 0.05
C ALA A 38 1.22 -11.94 -0.95
N ARG A 39 0.87 -11.74 -2.23
CA ARG A 39 1.13 -12.72 -3.29
C ARG A 39 2.63 -12.95 -3.49
N ALA A 40 3.43 -11.89 -3.63
CA ALA A 40 4.87 -12.00 -3.82
C ALA A 40 5.55 -12.74 -2.65
N PHE A 41 5.05 -12.53 -1.42
CA PHE A 41 5.54 -13.23 -0.24
C PHE A 41 5.16 -14.71 -0.21
N GLN A 42 3.94 -15.06 -0.61
CA GLN A 42 3.52 -16.46 -0.72
C GLN A 42 4.34 -17.22 -1.77
N GLU A 43 4.57 -16.62 -2.92
CA GLU A 43 5.38 -17.21 -4.00
C GLU A 43 6.83 -17.44 -3.58
N SER A 44 7.39 -16.53 -2.80
CA SER A 44 8.76 -16.68 -2.33
C SER A 44 8.89 -17.68 -1.17
N LEU A 45 7.89 -17.79 -0.30
CA LEU A 45 7.79 -18.86 0.68
C LEU A 45 7.72 -20.23 -0.01
N ALA A 46 6.91 -20.37 -1.07
CA ALA A 46 6.82 -21.60 -1.84
C ALA A 46 8.19 -21.97 -2.44
N ARG A 47 8.87 -21.04 -3.10
CA ARG A 47 10.22 -21.27 -3.64
C ARG A 47 11.25 -21.65 -2.58
N ALA A 48 11.17 -21.05 -1.40
CA ALA A 48 12.05 -21.39 -0.28
C ALA A 48 11.75 -22.79 0.27
N ASN A 49 10.47 -23.17 0.35
CA ASN A 49 10.07 -24.53 0.73
C ASN A 49 10.58 -25.57 -0.27
N ASP A 50 10.39 -25.33 -1.56
CA ASP A 50 10.88 -26.23 -2.62
C ASP A 50 12.41 -26.42 -2.56
N ALA A 51 13.16 -25.33 -2.31
CA ALA A 51 14.61 -25.40 -2.14
C ALA A 51 15.02 -26.14 -0.85
N ALA A 52 14.22 -26.02 0.21
CA ALA A 52 14.47 -26.76 1.45
C ALA A 52 14.21 -28.26 1.28
N GLU A 53 13.17 -28.65 0.52
CA GLU A 53 12.85 -30.04 0.22
C GLU A 53 13.95 -30.73 -0.61
N THR A 54 14.66 -30.00 -1.46
CA THR A 54 15.81 -30.52 -2.21
C THR A 54 17.13 -30.47 -1.44
N GLY A 55 17.15 -29.90 -0.24
CA GLY A 55 18.34 -29.76 0.60
C GLY A 55 19.28 -28.62 0.19
N ASP A 56 18.86 -27.72 -0.71
CA ASP A 56 19.66 -26.59 -1.18
C ASP A 56 19.56 -25.39 -0.21
N ILE A 57 20.31 -25.48 0.88
CA ILE A 57 20.33 -24.46 1.94
C ILE A 57 20.83 -23.11 1.43
N GLU A 58 21.77 -23.08 0.49
CA GLU A 58 22.25 -21.82 -0.09
C GLU A 58 21.16 -21.12 -0.89
N ARG A 59 20.37 -21.88 -1.64
CA ARG A 59 19.22 -21.33 -2.35
C ARG A 59 18.15 -20.80 -1.40
N VAL A 60 17.87 -21.49 -0.30
CA VAL A 60 16.95 -21.00 0.76
C VAL A 60 17.43 -19.67 1.33
N ARG A 61 18.73 -19.56 1.65
CA ARG A 61 19.33 -18.31 2.16
C ARG A 61 19.19 -17.18 1.15
N GLN A 62 19.53 -17.44 -0.10
CA GLN A 62 19.42 -16.46 -1.18
C GLN A 62 17.99 -15.93 -1.32
N ILE A 63 16.99 -16.82 -1.40
CA ILE A 63 15.57 -16.44 -1.51
C ILE A 63 15.15 -15.60 -0.29
N THR A 64 15.63 -15.94 0.90
CA THR A 64 15.33 -15.19 2.13
C THR A 64 15.90 -13.76 2.08
N TYR A 65 17.11 -13.58 1.57
CA TYR A 65 17.70 -12.25 1.39
C TYR A 65 16.97 -11.41 0.33
N GLU A 66 16.68 -12.02 -0.83
CA GLU A 66 15.91 -11.38 -1.91
C GLU A 66 14.53 -10.92 -1.39
N ASN A 67 13.87 -11.76 -0.61
CA ASN A 67 12.63 -11.42 0.06
C ASN A 67 12.75 -10.21 0.97
N ARG A 68 13.74 -10.23 1.87
CA ARG A 68 13.95 -9.11 2.81
C ARG A 68 14.12 -7.79 2.07
N GLN A 69 14.89 -7.78 0.97
CA GLN A 69 15.11 -6.58 0.17
C GLN A 69 13.83 -6.11 -0.52
N ALA A 70 13.06 -7.02 -1.12
CA ALA A 70 11.77 -6.70 -1.74
C ALA A 70 10.79 -6.11 -0.69
N TRP A 71 10.70 -6.72 0.49
CA TRP A 71 9.88 -6.22 1.60
C TRP A 71 10.26 -4.80 2.03
N GLN A 72 11.56 -4.51 2.16
CA GLN A 72 12.02 -3.17 2.50
C GLN A 72 11.64 -2.13 1.43
N SER A 73 11.76 -2.48 0.15
CA SER A 73 11.35 -1.61 -0.95
C SER A 73 9.85 -1.34 -0.93
N TYR A 74 9.02 -2.37 -0.73
CA TYR A 74 7.57 -2.20 -0.64
C TYR A 74 7.14 -1.36 0.57
N LEU A 75 7.76 -1.55 1.74
CA LEU A 75 7.48 -0.71 2.90
C LEU A 75 7.83 0.76 2.65
N GLN A 76 8.93 1.04 1.95
CA GLN A 76 9.28 2.41 1.54
C GLN A 76 8.22 3.02 0.63
N GLN A 77 7.69 2.26 -0.34
CA GLN A 77 6.63 2.75 -1.24
C GLN A 77 5.33 3.07 -0.48
N ILE A 78 4.93 2.21 0.45
CA ILE A 78 3.74 2.44 1.29
C ILE A 78 3.93 3.70 2.15
N VAL A 79 5.09 3.85 2.79
CA VAL A 79 5.41 5.03 3.60
C VAL A 79 5.45 6.30 2.73
N GLN A 80 6.01 6.22 1.52
CA GLN A 80 6.03 7.36 0.59
C GLN A 80 4.62 7.75 0.15
N ALA A 81 3.77 6.79 -0.21
CA ALA A 81 2.37 7.04 -0.56
C ALA A 81 1.59 7.67 0.60
N ALA A 82 1.87 7.26 1.85
CA ALA A 82 1.24 7.81 3.04
C ALA A 82 1.78 9.19 3.45
N THR A 83 3.05 9.50 3.17
CA THR A 83 3.70 10.76 3.57
C THR A 83 3.65 11.85 2.49
N THR A 84 3.33 11.51 1.24
CA THR A 84 3.11 12.49 0.18
C THR A 84 1.87 13.31 0.52
N LYS A 85 2.08 14.47 1.16
CA LYS A 85 1.05 15.50 1.32
C LYS A 85 0.53 15.87 -0.08
N PRO A 86 -0.80 15.98 -0.27
CA PRO A 86 -1.32 16.50 -1.53
C PRO A 86 -0.70 17.87 -1.80
N GLN A 87 -0.14 18.06 -2.98
CA GLN A 87 0.23 19.39 -3.46
C GLN A 87 -1.07 20.19 -3.55
N GLU A 88 -1.12 21.30 -2.81
CA GLU A 88 -2.20 22.30 -2.86
C GLU A 88 -2.35 22.90 -4.27
#